data_AF-A0A0F9I789-F1
#
_entry.id   AF-A0A0F9I789-F1
#
_cell.length_a   1.000
_cell.length_b   1.000
_cell.length_c   1.000
_cell.angle_alpha   90.00
_cell.angle_beta   90.00
_cell.angle_gamma   90.00
#
_symmetry.space_group_name_H-M   'P 1'
#
loop_
_entity.id
_entity.type
_entity.pdbx_description
1 polymer ?
#
loop_
_entity_poly.entity_id
_entity_poly.type
_entity_poly.pdbx_seq_one_letter_code
_entity_poly.pdbx_strand_id
1 'polypeptide(L)'
;DFFAGDLTKDGAWHDLDLSGIIPAGTKRVMLRVQIIALATIGVMKVKTKGNAQDVNVDIASMETNGFPENTTLLVVPDADGIIEYWMSNVTYLTVIVTVAGWTV
;
A
#
# COMPACT_ATOMS: atom_id res chain seq x y z
N ASP A 1 3.91 -8.57 -7.36
CA ASP A 1 3.72 -7.10 -7.49
C ASP A 1 2.27 -6.82 -7.81
N PHE A 2 1.81 -5.63 -7.42
CA PHE A 2 0.49 -5.11 -7.74
C PHE A 2 0.66 -3.80 -8.51
N PHE A 3 -0.12 -3.65 -9.57
CA PHE A 3 -0.09 -2.49 -10.45
C PHE A 3 -1.34 -1.62 -10.23
N ALA A 4 -1.39 -0.48 -10.92
CA ALA A 4 -2.54 0.41 -10.86
C ALA A 4 -3.86 -0.29 -11.22
N GLY A 5 -3.88 -1.32 -12.07
CA GLY A 5 -5.11 -2.07 -12.39
C GLY A 5 -5.65 -2.91 -11.23
N ASP A 6 -4.78 -3.32 -10.30
CA ASP A 6 -5.10 -4.27 -9.23
C ASP A 6 -5.65 -3.60 -7.97
N LEU A 7 -5.66 -2.26 -7.94
CA LEU A 7 -5.92 -1.47 -6.73
C LEU A 7 -7.16 -0.58 -6.91
N THR A 8 -8.00 -0.50 -5.89
CA THR A 8 -9.13 0.44 -5.82
C THR A 8 -8.66 1.79 -5.29
N LYS A 9 -9.13 2.89 -5.91
CA LYS A 9 -8.69 4.28 -5.66
C LYS A 9 -9.87 5.20 -5.39
N ASP A 10 -10.70 4.84 -4.43
CA ASP A 10 -11.98 5.49 -4.14
C ASP A 10 -11.96 6.28 -2.82
N GLY A 11 -10.82 6.32 -2.12
CA GLY A 11 -10.75 6.90 -0.79
C GLY A 11 -11.40 6.04 0.30
N ALA A 12 -11.57 4.73 0.07
CA ALA A 12 -11.93 3.75 1.08
C ALA A 12 -10.78 2.77 1.38
N TRP A 13 -10.88 2.08 2.52
CA TRP A 13 -9.96 1.00 2.87
C TRP A 13 -10.38 -0.29 2.17
N HIS A 14 -9.41 -1.02 1.62
CA HIS A 14 -9.60 -2.28 0.91
C HIS A 14 -8.59 -3.32 1.37
N ASP A 15 -8.98 -4.59 1.28
CA ASP A 15 -8.09 -5.72 1.58
C ASP A 15 -7.08 -5.92 0.43
N LEU A 16 -5.82 -6.18 0.79
CA LEU A 16 -4.78 -6.65 -0.11
C LEU A 16 -4.23 -7.97 0.41
N ASP A 17 -4.45 -9.03 -0.36
CA ASP A 17 -4.00 -10.38 -0.02
C ASP A 17 -2.54 -10.59 -0.46
N LEU A 18 -1.67 -10.87 0.51
CA LEU A 18 -0.25 -11.15 0.30
C LEU A 18 0.10 -12.64 0.48
N SER A 19 -0.87 -13.48 0.82
CA SER A 19 -0.67 -14.89 1.22
C SER A 19 -0.03 -15.76 0.13
N GLY A 20 -0.22 -15.40 -1.14
CA GLY A 20 0.45 -16.06 -2.27
C GLY A 20 1.95 -15.77 -2.38
N ILE A 21 2.47 -14.82 -1.59
CA ILE A 21 3.87 -14.35 -1.66
C ILE A 21 4.61 -14.60 -0.34
N ILE A 22 3.97 -14.34 0.80
CA ILE A 22 4.58 -14.46 2.12
C ILE A 22 4.16 -15.77 2.81
N PRO A 23 5.03 -16.39 3.61
CA PRO A 23 4.66 -17.57 4.38
C PRO A 23 3.67 -17.23 5.50
N ALA A 24 2.87 -18.22 5.91
CA ALA A 24 2.02 -18.12 7.10
C ALA A 24 2.86 -17.80 8.35
N GLY A 25 2.32 -16.96 9.23
CA GLY A 25 3.01 -16.50 10.44
C GLY A 25 4.00 -15.35 10.22
N THR A 26 4.03 -14.75 9.02
CA THR A 26 4.81 -13.53 8.76
C THR A 26 4.42 -12.41 9.73
N LYS A 27 5.40 -11.87 10.47
CA LYS A 27 5.21 -10.82 11.48
C LYS A 27 5.27 -9.41 10.91
N ARG A 28 5.93 -9.23 9.77
CA ARG A 28 6.07 -7.92 9.11
C ARG A 28 6.42 -8.11 7.64
N VAL A 29 5.85 -7.25 6.80
CA VAL A 29 6.13 -7.16 5.37
C VAL A 29 6.66 -5.77 5.03
N MET A 30 7.63 -5.74 4.13
CA MET A 30 8.17 -4.54 3.51
C MET A 30 7.63 -4.41 2.09
N LEU A 31 6.93 -3.32 1.82
CA LEU A 31 6.39 -3.00 0.51
C LEU A 31 7.21 -1.86 -0.10
N ARG A 32 7.79 -2.06 -1.28
CA ARG A 32 8.35 -0.96 -2.06
C ARG A 32 7.23 -0.39 -2.92
N VAL A 33 6.99 0.91 -2.79
CA VAL A 33 5.89 1.60 -3.47
C VAL A 33 6.46 2.69 -4.39
N GLN A 34 6.05 2.64 -5.65
CA GLN A 34 6.22 3.74 -6.60
C GLN A 34 4.84 4.30 -6.95
N ILE A 35 4.65 5.61 -6.79
CA ILE A 35 3.43 6.31 -7.22
C ILE A 35 3.76 7.51 -8.10
N ILE A 36 2.96 7.70 -9.14
CA ILE A 36 2.92 8.90 -9.99
C ILE A 36 1.44 9.23 -10.19
N ALA A 37 1.02 10.46 -9.90
CA ALA A 37 -0.36 10.93 -10.11
C ALA A 37 -0.41 12.27 -10.84
N LEU A 38 -1.56 12.57 -11.46
CA LEU A 38 -1.86 13.82 -12.14
C LEU A 38 -2.45 14.91 -11.21
N ALA A 39 -2.40 14.68 -9.90
CA ALA A 39 -2.90 15.57 -8.86
C ALA A 39 -1.76 16.05 -7.97
N THR A 40 -1.96 17.15 -7.24
CA THR A 40 -0.96 17.70 -6.32
C THR A 40 -0.69 16.78 -5.12
N ILE A 41 -1.64 15.91 -4.75
CA ILE A 41 -1.50 15.00 -3.60
C ILE A 41 -2.07 13.63 -3.97
N GLY A 42 -1.20 12.70 -4.37
CA GLY A 42 -1.52 11.28 -4.52
C GLY A 42 -0.98 10.51 -3.32
N VAL A 43 -1.84 9.79 -2.59
CA VAL A 43 -1.49 9.14 -1.33
C VAL A 43 -1.88 7.68 -1.35
N MET A 44 -0.98 6.81 -0.88
CA MET A 44 -1.26 5.43 -0.51
C MET A 44 -0.96 5.27 0.99
N LYS A 45 -1.84 4.59 1.71
CA LYS A 45 -1.64 4.22 3.11
C LYS A 45 -1.78 2.72 3.27
N VAL A 46 -1.08 2.14 4.25
CA VAL A 46 -1.23 0.72 4.62
C VAL A 46 -1.38 0.57 6.12
N LYS A 47 -2.14 -0.46 6.54
CA LYS A 47 -2.28 -0.85 7.94
C LYS A 47 -2.60 -2.34 8.09
N THR A 48 -2.44 -2.84 9.30
CA THR A 48 -2.93 -4.18 9.67
C THR A 48 -4.45 -4.21 9.57
N LYS A 49 -4.97 -5.30 8.98
CA LYS A 49 -6.40 -5.49 8.80
C LYS A 49 -7.18 -5.42 10.12
N GLY A 50 -8.27 -4.65 10.11
CA GLY A 50 -9.14 -4.45 11.26
C GLY A 50 -8.66 -3.38 12.23
N ASN A 51 -7.54 -2.70 11.94
CA ASN A 51 -7.12 -1.54 12.71
C ASN A 51 -8.06 -0.35 12.44
N ALA A 52 -8.89 0.00 13.43
CA ALA A 52 -9.86 1.10 13.32
C ALA A 52 -9.22 2.50 13.29
N GLN A 53 -7.92 2.63 13.61
CA GLN A 53 -7.24 3.92 13.67
C GLN A 53 -6.63 4.30 12.32
N ASP A 54 -6.97 5.48 11.81
CA ASP A 54 -6.39 6.03 10.58
C ASP A 54 -5.02 6.72 10.80
N VAL A 55 -4.54 6.77 12.06
CA VAL A 55 -3.25 7.38 12.44
C VAL A 55 -2.12 6.37 12.57
N ASN A 56 -2.43 5.09 12.79
CA ASN A 56 -1.45 4.01 12.92
C ASN A 56 -1.25 3.33 11.56
N VAL A 57 -0.76 4.12 10.60
CA VAL A 57 -0.61 3.76 9.19
C VAL A 57 0.79 4.13 8.73
N ASP A 58 1.30 3.42 7.71
CA ASP A 58 2.47 3.87 6.95
C ASP A 58 2.02 4.49 5.63
N ILE A 59 2.74 5.51 5.14
CA ILE A 59 2.24 6.41 4.09
C ILE A 59 3.27 6.60 2.97
N ALA A 60 2.82 6.46 1.73
CA ALA A 60 3.47 6.98 0.54
C ALA A 60 2.69 8.17 0.02
N SER A 61 3.33 9.33 -0.12
CA SER A 61 2.68 10.55 -0.60
C SER A 61 3.53 11.26 -1.65
N MET A 62 2.93 11.52 -2.81
CA MET A 62 3.50 12.37 -3.84
C MET A 62 3.01 13.80 -3.62
N GLU A 63 3.94 14.75 -3.45
CA GLU A 63 3.63 16.17 -3.19
C GLU A 63 3.67 17.05 -4.45
N THR A 64 4.27 16.55 -5.55
CA THR A 64 4.41 17.29 -6.81
C THR A 64 3.82 16.49 -7.96
N ASN A 65 2.89 17.12 -8.70
CA ASN A 65 2.21 16.51 -9.84
C ASN A 65 3.20 15.95 -10.87
N GLY A 66 3.02 14.69 -11.25
CA GLY A 66 3.79 14.03 -12.31
C GLY A 66 5.20 13.56 -11.92
N PHE A 67 5.65 13.81 -10.68
CA PHE A 67 6.96 13.33 -10.21
C PHE A 67 6.82 11.97 -9.51
N PRO A 68 7.69 10.99 -9.80
CA PRO A 68 7.64 9.69 -9.14
C PRO A 68 8.09 9.79 -7.69
N GLU A 69 7.21 9.39 -6.79
CA GLU A 69 7.57 9.10 -5.41
C GLU A 69 7.93 7.62 -5.28
N ASN A 70 9.06 7.32 -4.64
CA ASN A 70 9.53 5.96 -4.39
C ASN A 70 9.84 5.81 -2.91
N THR A 71 9.02 5.04 -2.19
CA THR A 71 9.20 4.83 -0.77
C THR A 71 9.04 3.36 -0.39
N THR A 72 9.29 3.07 0.87
CA THR A 72 9.09 1.75 1.46
C THR A 72 8.10 1.86 2.60
N LEU A 73 7.09 1.01 2.59
CA LEU A 73 6.09 0.90 3.65
C LEU A 73 6.29 -0.39 4.44
N LEU A 74 6.09 -0.32 5.75
CA LEU A 74 6.12 -1.45 6.66
C LEU A 74 4.74 -1.71 7.24
N VAL A 75 4.31 -2.97 7.22
CA VAL A 75 2.99 -3.37 7.72
C VAL A 75 3.03 -4.77 8.30
N VAL A 76 2.19 -5.04 9.29
CA VAL A 76 1.98 -6.36 9.86
C VAL A 76 0.73 -6.97 9.21
N PRO A 77 0.84 -8.06 8.45
CA PRO A 77 -0.32 -8.77 7.92
C PRO A 77 -1.08 -9.46 9.05
N ASP A 78 -2.35 -9.74 8.84
CA ASP A 78 -3.12 -10.60 9.74
C ASP A 78 -2.70 -12.08 9.61
N ALA A 79 -3.40 -12.96 10.32
CA ALA A 79 -3.13 -14.40 10.32
C ALA A 79 -3.28 -15.05 8.93
N ASP A 80 -4.09 -14.46 8.06
CA ASP A 80 -4.36 -14.94 6.71
C ASP A 80 -3.45 -14.29 5.66
N GLY A 81 -2.51 -13.43 6.07
CA GLY A 81 -1.61 -12.74 5.15
C GLY A 81 -2.23 -11.50 4.50
N ILE A 82 -3.31 -10.95 5.06
CA ILE A 82 -4.05 -9.82 4.51
C ILE A 82 -3.65 -8.53 5.23
N ILE A 83 -3.52 -7.45 4.47
CA ILE A 83 -3.41 -6.08 4.99
C ILE A 83 -4.56 -5.22 4.47
N GLU A 84 -4.74 -4.04 5.04
CA GLU A 84 -5.60 -3.01 4.45
C GLU A 84 -4.75 -1.93 3.78
N TYR A 85 -5.19 -1.47 2.61
CA TYR A 85 -4.64 -0.30 1.93
C TYR A 85 -5.72 0.73 1.65
N TRP A 86 -5.30 1.97 1.50
CA TRP A 86 -6.15 3.10 1.14
C TRP A 86 -5.44 3.92 0.08
N MET A 87 -6.16 4.36 -0.94
CA MET A 87 -5.64 5.29 -1.94
C MET A 87 -6.56 6.47 -2.13
N SER A 88 -5.99 7.67 -2.22
CA SER A 88 -6.77 8.88 -2.52
C SER A 88 -7.49 8.75 -3.86
N ASN A 89 -8.71 9.30 -3.95
CA ASN A 89 -9.48 9.31 -5.19
C ASN A 89 -8.97 10.39 -6.15
N VAL A 90 -7.85 10.08 -6.81
CA VAL A 90 -7.19 10.91 -7.83
C VAL A 90 -6.75 10.04 -9.00
N THR A 91 -6.41 10.66 -10.13
CA THR A 91 -5.88 9.95 -11.29
C THR A 91 -4.41 9.62 -11.10
N TYR A 92 -4.08 8.34 -11.01
CA TYR A 92 -2.70 7.85 -11.00
C TYR A 92 -2.25 7.48 -12.42
N LEU A 93 -1.03 7.91 -12.79
CA LEU A 93 -0.34 7.45 -13.99
C LEU A 93 0.32 6.09 -13.76
N THR A 94 0.96 5.94 -12.60
CA THR A 94 1.69 4.74 -12.23
C THR A 94 1.46 4.45 -10.75
N VAL A 95 1.19 3.18 -10.45
CA VAL A 95 1.25 2.63 -9.10
C VAL A 95 1.90 1.26 -9.23
N ILE A 96 2.99 1.04 -8.50
CA ILE A 96 3.65 -0.26 -8.39
C ILE A 96 3.88 -0.54 -6.92
N VAL A 97 3.35 -1.65 -6.44
CA VAL A 97 3.56 -2.15 -5.07
C VAL A 97 4.25 -3.50 -5.17
N THR A 98 5.51 -3.53 -4.74
CA THR A 98 6.34 -4.73 -4.74
C THR A 98 6.48 -5.23 -3.31
N VAL A 99 6.16 -6.51 -3.08
CA VAL A 99 6.48 -7.19 -1.82
C VAL A 99 7.99 -7.46 -1.83
N ALA A 100 8.75 -6.62 -1.12
CA ALA A 100 10.22 -6.57 -1.24
C ALA A 100 10.95 -7.39 -0.17
N GLY A 101 10.27 -7.78 0.90
CA GLY A 101 10.83 -8.62 1.96
C GLY A 101 9.86 -8.84 3.11
N TRP A 102 10.17 -9.79 3.98
CA TRP A 102 9.35 -10.13 5.14
C TRP A 102 10.19 -10.73 6.29
N THR A 103 9.61 -10.76 7.49
CA THR A 103 10.20 -11.43 8.66
C THR A 103 9.18 -12.39 9.29
N VAL A 104 9.66 -13.57 9.70
CA VAL A 104 8.88 -14.62 10.39
C VAL A 104 9.08 -14.65 11.89
#